data_AF-A0A1D7QHW3-F1
#
_entry.id   AF-A0A1D7QHW3-F1
#
_cell.length_a   1.000
_cell.length_b   1.000
_cell.length_c   1.000
_cell.angle_alpha   90.00
_cell.angle_beta   90.00
_cell.angle_gamma   90.00
#
_symmetry.space_group_name_H-M   'P 1'
#
loop_
_entity.id
_entity.type
_entity.pdbx_description
1 polymer ?
#
loop_
_entity_poly.entity_id
_entity_poly.type
_entity_poly.pdbx_seq_one_letter_code
_entity_poly.pdbx_strand_id
1 'polypeptide(L)' 'MKKLHIKGRRENYHVYQLTEGVDLFKVEVNESVYEIFKSRSGEWRLLYHSPNSGEIRLKSLGSLVDAEMSKTVR' A
#
# COMPACT_ATOMS: atom_id res chain seq x y z
N MET A 1 2.81 13.86 -5.54
CA MET A 1 2.46 12.70 -4.68
C MET A 1 1.39 11.86 -5.36
N LYS A 2 1.61 10.54 -5.49
CA LYS A 2 0.66 9.63 -6.18
C LYS A 2 -0.41 9.11 -5.22
N LYS A 3 -1.65 9.08 -5.69
CA LYS A 3 -2.81 8.47 -5.01
C LYS A 3 -3.36 7.36 -5.90
N LEU A 4 -3.46 6.16 -5.34
CA LEU A 4 -3.98 4.98 -6.01
C LEU A 4 -5.28 4.54 -5.32
N HIS A 5 -6.26 4.16 -6.11
CA HIS A 5 -7.45 3.48 -5.63
C HIS A 5 -7.37 2.04 -6.08
N ILE A 6 -7.16 1.12 -5.15
CA ILE A 6 -6.97 -0.31 -5.45
C ILE A 6 -8.18 -1.08 -4.94
N LYS A 7 -8.93 -1.68 -5.87
CA LYS A 7 -10.06 -2.56 -5.54
C LYS A 7 -9.55 -3.96 -5.22
N GLY A 8 -9.60 -4.35 -3.95
CA GLY A 8 -9.38 -5.71 -3.50
C GLY A 8 -10.60 -6.60 -3.72
N ARG A 9 -10.50 -7.88 -3.34
CA ARG A 9 -11.62 -8.84 -3.46
C ARG A 9 -12.76 -8.56 -2.48
N ARG A 10 -12.44 -8.03 -1.29
CA ARG A 10 -13.41 -7.80 -0.21
C ARG A 10 -13.40 -6.37 0.32
N GLU A 11 -12.45 -5.56 -0.11
CA GLU A 11 -12.17 -4.25 0.45
C GLU A 11 -11.55 -3.34 -0.61
N ASN A 12 -11.73 -2.03 -0.45
CA ASN A 12 -11.11 -1.02 -1.29
C ASN A 12 -10.00 -0.34 -0.50
N TYR A 13 -8.81 -0.27 -1.09
CA TYR A 13 -7.66 0.39 -0.49
C TYR A 13 -7.46 1.76 -1.14
N HIS A 14 -7.33 2.79 -0.31
CA HIS A 14 -6.81 4.08 -0.74
C HIS A 14 -5.34 4.14 -0.37
N VAL A 15 -4.47 4.15 -1.37
CA VAL A 15 -3.01 4.09 -1.19
C VAL A 15 -2.40 5.41 -1.61
N TYR A 16 -1.55 5.97 -0.75
CA TYR A 16 -0.92 7.27 -0.95
C TYR A 16 0.59 7.10 -0.83
N GLN A 17 1.32 7.47 -1.88
CA GLN A 17 2.77 7.53 -1.80
C GLN A 17 3.17 8.71 -0.92
N LEU A 18 3.87 8.42 0.18
CA LEU A 18 4.25 9.42 1.18
C LEU A 18 5.43 10.27 0.71
N THR A 19 6.38 9.66 0.01
CA THR A 19 7.59 10.33 -0.48
C THR A 19 7.89 9.91 -1.91
N GLU A 20 8.17 10.88 -2.78
CA GLU A 20 8.53 10.60 -4.17
C GLU A 20 9.91 9.91 -4.26
N GLY A 21 10.04 8.95 -5.19
CA GLY A 21 11.26 8.15 -5.33
C GLY A 21 11.49 7.11 -4.24
N VAL A 22 10.61 7.03 -3.24
CA VAL A 22 10.64 6.00 -2.19
C VAL A 22 9.37 5.16 -2.29
N ASP A 23 9.52 3.84 -2.22
CA ASP A 23 8.41 2.90 -2.14
C ASP A 23 7.86 2.86 -0.71
N LEU A 24 7.36 4.00 -0.22
CA LEU A 24 6.73 4.17 1.09
C LEU A 24 5.31 4.71 0.90
N PHE A 25 4.34 4.00 1.46
CA PHE A 25 2.93 4.25 1.21
C PHE A 25 2.09 4.21 2.50
N LYS A 26 1.16 5.15 2.61
CA LYS A 26 0.04 5.07 3.53
C LYS A 26 -1.12 4.34 2.85
N VAL A 27 -1.77 3.44 3.58
CA VAL A 27 -2.93 2.67 3.11
C VAL A 27 -4.08 2.90 4.07
N GLU A 28 -5.23 3.29 3.53
CA GLU A 28 -6.48 3.45 4.27
C GLU A 28 -7.48 2.38 3.79
N VAL A 29 -8.03 1.61 4.74
CA VAL A 29 -9.03 0.57 4.46
C VAL A 29 -9.86 0.28 5.70
N ASN A 30 -11.19 0.22 5.56
CA ASN A 30 -12.13 -0.10 6.65
C ASN A 30 -11.80 0.64 7.96
N GLU A 31 -11.66 1.97 7.89
CA GLU A 31 -11.30 2.86 9.02
C GLU A 31 -9.90 2.65 9.63
N SER A 32 -9.15 1.65 9.15
CA SER A 32 -7.78 1.38 9.56
C SER A 32 -6.77 2.10 8.67
N VAL A 33 -5.66 2.51 9.28
CA VAL A 33 -4.54 3.14 8.59
C VAL A 33 -3.30 2.27 8.76
N TYR A 34 -2.58 2.05 7.67
CA TYR A 34 -1.32 1.30 7.64
C TYR A 34 -0.26 2.10 6.91
N GLU A 35 1.00 1.88 7.26
CA GLU A 35 2.14 2.31 6.47
C GLU A 35 2.94 1.10 6.04
N ILE A 36 3.16 1.00 4.74
CA ILE A 36 3.89 -0.11 4.13
C ILE A 36 5.04 0.43 3.30
N PHE A 37 6.11 -0.35 3.20
CA PHE A 37 7.22 -0.02 2.32
C PHE A 37 7.75 -1.25 1.59
N LYS A 38 8.39 -1.01 0.45
CA LYS A 38 9.15 -2.04 -0.26
C LYS A 38 10.61 -1.97 0.15
N SER A 39 11.12 -3.06 0.70
CA SER A 39 12.52 -3.17 1.08
C SER A 39 13.43 -3.20 -0.15
N ARG A 40 14.75 -3.05 0.07
CA ARG A 40 15.75 -3.20 -1.00
C ARG A 40 15.78 -4.60 -1.64
N SER A 41 15.29 -5.63 -0.92
CA SER A 41 15.14 -6.99 -1.47
C SER A 41 13.88 -7.16 -2.32
N GLY A 42 13.05 -6.10 -2.45
CA GLY A 42 11.79 -6.14 -3.18
C GLY A 42 10.61 -6.68 -2.37
N GLU A 43 10.80 -6.96 -1.08
CA GLU A 43 9.74 -7.47 -0.19
C GLU A 43 8.92 -6.33 0.38
N TRP A 44 7.60 -6.49 0.37
CA TRP A 44 6.67 -5.58 1.03
C TRP A 44 6.64 -5.84 2.53
N ARG A 45 6.77 -4.78 3.33
CA ARG A 45 6.81 -4.82 4.79
C ARG A 45 5.88 -3.78 5.40
N LEU A 46 5.33 -4.10 6.57
CA LEU A 46 4.55 -3.19 7.39
C LEU A 46 5.48 -2.40 8.31
N LEU A 47 5.32 -1.08 8.35
CA LEU A 47 5.99 -0.19 9.30
C LEU A 47 5.09 0.17 10.46
N TYR A 48 3.83 0.44 10.16
CA TYR A 48 2.87 0.94 11.12
C TYR A 48 1.46 0.46 10.78
N HIS A 49 0.63 0.32 11.80
CA HIS A 49 -0.81 0.15 11.68
C HIS A 49 -1.51 0.85 12.85
N SER A 50 -2.70 1.37 12.63
CA SER A 50 -3.49 2.05 13.66
C SER A 50 -3.89 1.09 14.78
N PRO A 51 -4.11 1.57 16.02
CA PRO A 51 -4.66 0.72 17.08
C PRO A 51 -5.97 0.03 16.62
N ASN A 52 -6.17 -1.22 17.05
CA ASN A 52 -7.35 -2.06 16.71
C ASN A 52 -7.53 -2.39 15.21
N SER A 53 -6.55 -2.09 14.36
CA SER A 53 -6.57 -2.54 12.98
C SER A 53 -6.36 -4.05 12.88
N GLY A 54 -7.07 -4.67 11.93
CA GLY A 54 -6.91 -6.09 11.62
C GLY A 54 -5.60 -6.39 10.90
N GLU A 55 -5.33 -7.67 10.65
CA GLU A 55 -4.20 -8.06 9.81
C GLU A 55 -4.43 -7.63 8.35
N ILE A 56 -3.42 -6.96 7.77
CA ILE A 56 -3.43 -6.59 6.35
C ILE A 56 -2.69 -7.62 5.51
N ARG A 57 -3.28 -8.02 4.38
CA ARG A 57 -2.67 -8.99 3.44
C ARG A 57 -1.57 -8.34 2.59
N LEU A 58 -0.44 -8.04 3.22
CA LEU A 58 0.69 -7.29 2.64
C LEU A 58 1.15 -7.82 1.29
N LYS A 59 1.32 -9.14 1.14
CA LYS A 59 1.81 -9.72 -0.12
C LYS A 59 0.85 -9.44 -1.27
N SER A 60 -0.44 -9.67 -1.06
CA SER A 60 -1.47 -9.42 -2.07
C SER A 60 -1.63 -7.94 -2.39
N LEU A 61 -1.65 -7.09 -1.35
CA LEU A 61 -1.74 -5.64 -1.52
C LEU A 61 -0.51 -5.09 -2.26
N GLY A 62 0.68 -5.50 -1.85
CA GLY A 62 1.94 -5.06 -2.44
C GLY A 62 2.01 -5.36 -3.94
N SER A 63 1.59 -6.56 -4.37
CA SER A 63 1.51 -6.89 -5.80
C SER A 63 0.53 -6.00 -6.57
N LEU A 64 -0.57 -5.56 -5.95
CA LEU A 64 -1.51 -4.63 -6.56
C LEU A 64 -0.91 -3.22 -6.67
N VAL A 65 -0.18 -2.77 -5.64
CA VAL A 65 0.55 -1.49 -5.67
C VAL A 65 1.60 -1.51 -6.78
N ASP A 66 2.38 -2.59 -6.90
CA ASP A 66 3.36 -2.77 -7.99
C ASP A 66 2.69 -2.69 -9.38
N ALA A 67 1.55 -3.35 -9.54
CA ALA A 67 0.80 -3.32 -10.80
C ALA A 67 0.29 -1.92 -11.15
N GLU A 68 -0.25 -1.16 -10.20
CA GLU A 68 -0.72 0.21 -10.45
C GLU A 68 0.43 1.21 -10.67
N MET A 69 1.53 1.06 -9.93
CA MET A 69 2.70 1.92 -10.09
C MET A 69 3.36 1.73 -11.46
N SER A 70 3.38 0.50 -12.00
CA SER A 70 3.91 0.22 -13.35
C SER A 70 3.03 0.77 -14.48
N LYS A 71 1.70 0.85 -14.29
CA LYS A 71 0.78 1.47 -15.27
C LYS A 71 0.97 2.99 -15.35
N THR A 72 1.37 3.62 -14.25
CA THR A 72 1.53 5.07 -14.16
C THR A 72 2.82 5.58 -14.84
N VAL A 73 3.70 4.69 -15.32
CA VAL A 73 4.98 5.03 -16.00
C VAL A 73 4.82 5.01 -17.54
N ARG A 74 3.60 4.99 -18.07
CA ARG A 74 3.31 5.09 -19.51
C ARG A 74 2.68 6.42 -19.89
#